data_AF-A0A954F524-F1
#
_entry.id   AF-A0A954F524-F1
#
_cell.length_a   1.000
_cell.length_b   1.000
_cell.length_c   1.000
_cell.angle_alpha   90.00
_cell.angle_beta   90.00
_cell.angle_gamma   90.00
#
_symmetry.space_group_name_H-M   'P 1'
#
loop_
_entity.id
_entity.type
_entity.pdbx_description
1 polymer ?
#
loop_
_entity_poly.entity_id
_entity_poly.type
_entity_poly.pdbx_seq_one_letter_code
_entity_poly.pdbx_strand_id
1 'polypeptide(L)'
;MNSRLRHPRRSRAAFTIIEVMIAVAIMSMMLVAILQVLSAVRLTRDRIHNTQETQMAGPIIMDLITQDLEGLHVLGRPQAEHLQVSDRVVYGLDADRIDFVTTTSSREPILIDGR
;
A
#
# COMPACT_ATOMS: atom_id res chain seq x y z
N MET A 1 47.19 -27.32 67.78
CA MET A 1 46.21 -28.14 67.03
C MET A 1 45.62 -27.24 65.95
N ASN A 2 46.22 -27.19 64.76
CA ASN A 2 45.86 -26.21 63.71
C ASN A 2 45.39 -26.93 62.45
N SER A 3 44.07 -27.05 62.27
CA SER A 3 43.44 -27.55 61.05
C SER A 3 43.35 -26.43 60.01
N ARG A 4 44.20 -26.49 58.98
CA ARG A 4 44.07 -25.60 57.80
C ARG A 4 42.99 -26.15 56.88
N LEU A 5 41.80 -25.56 56.91
CA LEU A 5 40.75 -25.77 55.91
C LEU A 5 41.23 -25.23 54.56
N ARG A 6 41.65 -26.12 53.66
CA ARG A 6 41.88 -25.78 52.25
C ARG A 6 40.54 -25.66 51.54
N HIS A 7 40.13 -24.44 51.21
CA HIS A 7 39.03 -24.23 50.26
C HIS A 7 39.49 -24.67 48.85
N PRO A 8 38.77 -25.58 48.18
CA PRO A 8 39.05 -25.87 46.79
C PRO A 8 38.71 -24.62 45.96
N ARG A 9 39.71 -24.04 45.31
CA ARG A 9 39.48 -23.05 44.26
C ARG A 9 38.79 -23.76 43.11
N ARG A 10 37.46 -23.61 43.04
CA ARG A 10 36.64 -24.07 41.93
C ARG A 10 37.14 -23.35 40.67
N SER A 11 37.84 -24.07 39.79
CA SER A 11 38.25 -23.54 38.50
C SER A 11 36.99 -23.16 37.73
N ARG A 12 36.73 -21.86 37.59
CA ARG A 12 35.73 -21.36 36.63
C ARG A 12 36.35 -21.54 35.26
N ALA A 13 36.02 -22.62 34.58
CA ALA A 13 36.41 -22.81 33.20
C ALA A 13 35.81 -21.67 32.35
N ALA A 14 36.66 -20.95 31.64
CA ALA A 14 36.23 -20.02 30.60
C ALA A 14 35.70 -20.81 29.39
N PHE A 15 34.91 -20.16 28.54
CA PHE A 15 34.40 -20.75 27.30
C PHE A 15 35.54 -21.20 26.39
N THR A 16 35.36 -22.35 25.76
CA THR A 16 36.31 -22.85 24.76
C THR A 16 36.09 -22.14 23.42
N ILE A 17 37.14 -22.03 22.58
CA ILE A 17 37.04 -21.40 21.26
C ILE A 17 35.98 -22.09 20.38
N ILE A 18 35.93 -23.43 20.43
CA ILE A 18 34.94 -24.22 19.67
C ILE A 18 33.49 -23.85 20.08
N GLU A 19 33.25 -23.62 21.36
CA GLU A 19 31.93 -23.28 21.89
C GLU A 19 31.49 -21.88 21.46
N VAL A 20 32.43 -20.93 21.43
CA VAL A 20 32.18 -19.58 20.89
C VAL A 20 31.89 -19.64 19.38
N MET A 21 32.63 -20.45 18.63
CA MET A 21 32.40 -20.61 17.18
C MET A 21 31.03 -21.21 16.89
N ILE A 22 30.61 -22.24 17.64
CA ILE A 22 29.29 -22.84 17.51
C ILE A 22 28.19 -21.83 17.85
N ALA A 23 28.35 -21.08 18.95
CA ALA A 23 27.39 -20.04 19.33
C ALA A 23 27.24 -18.96 18.24
N VAL A 24 28.34 -18.47 17.68
CA VAL A 24 28.33 -17.47 16.60
C VAL A 24 27.69 -18.05 15.33
N ALA A 25 27.96 -19.30 14.98
CA ALA A 25 27.34 -19.95 13.81
C ALA A 25 25.82 -20.05 13.96
N ILE A 26 25.34 -20.47 15.14
CA ILE A 26 23.90 -20.57 15.43
C ILE A 26 23.25 -19.18 15.41
N MET A 27 23.85 -18.19 16.06
CA MET A 27 23.34 -16.81 16.07
C MET A 27 23.29 -16.20 14.67
N SER A 28 24.29 -16.50 13.82
CA SER A 28 24.32 -16.04 12.43
C SER A 28 23.18 -16.63 11.61
N MET A 29 22.91 -17.93 11.77
CA MET A 29 21.76 -18.59 11.12
C MET A 29 20.43 -17.99 11.60
N MET A 30 20.29 -17.73 12.90
CA MET A 30 19.10 -17.08 13.46
C MET A 30 18.91 -15.67 12.88
N LEU A 31 19.97 -14.89 12.79
CA LEU A 31 19.92 -13.54 12.21
C LEU A 31 19.47 -13.60 10.75
N VAL A 32 20.01 -14.52 9.95
CA VAL A 32 19.62 -14.70 8.55
C VAL A 32 18.13 -15.07 8.45
N ALA A 33 17.64 -15.99 9.29
CA ALA A 33 16.23 -16.36 9.30
C ALA A 33 15.32 -15.17 9.62
N ILE A 34 15.69 -14.34 10.60
CA ILE A 34 14.95 -13.12 10.95
C ILE A 34 14.93 -12.13 9.77
N LEU A 35 16.07 -11.93 9.10
CA LEU A 35 16.18 -11.05 7.94
C LEU A 35 15.30 -11.53 6.77
N GLN A 36 15.21 -12.84 6.55
CA GLN A 36 14.33 -13.41 5.54
C GLN A 36 12.85 -13.17 5.86
N VAL A 37 12.43 -13.39 7.11
CA VAL A 37 11.06 -13.12 7.56
C VAL A 37 10.72 -11.64 7.40
N LEU A 38 11.61 -10.74 7.84
CA LEU A 38 11.40 -9.30 7.69
C LEU A 38 11.27 -8.88 6.21
N SER A 39 12.08 -9.47 5.33
CA SER A 39 12.01 -9.21 3.89
C SER A 39 10.70 -9.71 3.28
N ALA A 40 10.24 -10.89 3.68
CA ALA A 40 8.95 -11.42 3.25
C ALA A 40 7.77 -10.55 3.73
N VAL A 41 7.81 -10.06 4.96
CA VAL A 41 6.78 -9.16 5.51
C VAL A 41 6.74 -7.84 4.75
N ARG A 42 7.89 -7.23 4.46
CA ARG A 42 7.97 -5.98 3.68
C ARG A 42 7.38 -6.17 2.28
N LEU A 43 7.80 -7.21 1.58
CA LEU A 43 7.30 -7.53 0.24
C LEU A 43 5.79 -7.75 0.23
N THR A 44 5.26 -8.44 1.23
CA THR A 44 3.81 -8.64 1.38
C THR A 44 3.09 -7.32 1.67
N ARG A 45 3.65 -6.46 2.54
CA ARG A 45 3.07 -5.14 2.82
C ARG A 45 3.01 -4.28 1.55
N ASP A 46 4.09 -4.23 0.78
CA ASP A 46 4.17 -3.41 -0.43
C ASP A 46 3.20 -3.93 -1.51
N ARG A 47 3.07 -5.26 -1.63
CA ARG A 47 2.06 -5.88 -2.49
C ARG A 47 0.64 -5.59 -2.03
N ILE A 48 0.34 -5.72 -0.74
CA ILE A 48 -0.99 -5.42 -0.21
C ILE A 48 -1.35 -3.96 -0.46
N HIS A 49 -0.43 -3.03 -0.21
CA HIS A 49 -0.68 -1.61 -0.41
C HIS A 49 -1.01 -1.29 -1.87
N ASN A 50 -0.24 -1.83 -2.82
CA ASN A 50 -0.46 -1.60 -4.26
C ASN A 50 -1.70 -2.34 -4.82
N THR A 51 -1.92 -3.57 -4.36
CA THR A 51 -3.06 -4.38 -4.78
C THR A 51 -4.38 -3.86 -4.20
N GLN A 52 -4.41 -3.32 -2.98
CA GLN A 52 -5.62 -2.74 -2.40
C GLN A 52 -6.06 -1.46 -3.11
N GLU A 53 -5.13 -0.57 -3.46
CA GLU A 53 -5.50 0.65 -4.21
C GLU A 53 -6.07 0.32 -5.59
N THR A 54 -5.46 -0.64 -6.30
CA THR A 54 -5.92 -1.03 -7.64
C THR A 54 -7.23 -1.83 -7.61
N GLN A 55 -7.41 -2.73 -6.63
CA GLN A 55 -8.60 -3.59 -6.57
C GLN A 55 -9.86 -2.87 -6.10
N MET A 56 -9.74 -1.82 -5.27
CA MET A 56 -10.91 -1.06 -4.82
C MET A 56 -11.29 0.07 -5.79
N ALA A 57 -10.33 0.67 -6.49
CA ALA A 57 -10.62 1.77 -7.41
C ALA A 57 -11.46 1.33 -8.63
N GLY A 58 -11.15 0.18 -9.23
CA GLY A 58 -11.83 -0.30 -10.44
C GLY A 58 -13.36 -0.44 -10.31
N PRO A 59 -13.86 -1.23 -9.33
CA PRO A 59 -15.30 -1.37 -9.11
C PRO A 59 -15.98 -0.05 -8.74
N ILE A 60 -15.36 0.77 -7.87
CA ILE A 60 -15.95 2.05 -7.45
C ILE A 60 -16.10 3.01 -8.64
N ILE A 61 -15.09 3.10 -9.51
CA ILE A 61 -15.17 3.93 -10.72
C ILE A 61 -16.31 3.44 -11.63
N MET A 62 -16.47 2.12 -11.79
CA MET A 62 -17.55 1.58 -12.61
C MET A 62 -18.93 1.79 -12.00
N ASP A 63 -19.08 1.71 -10.68
CA ASP A 63 -20.35 2.00 -10.01
C ASP A 63 -20.72 3.47 -10.19
N LEU A 64 -19.75 4.39 -10.12
CA LEU A 64 -19.98 5.81 -10.38
C LEU A 64 -20.41 6.06 -11.83
N ILE A 65 -19.72 5.47 -12.82
CA ILE A 65 -20.11 5.58 -14.22
C ILE A 65 -21.51 5.00 -14.45
N THR A 66 -21.80 3.85 -13.86
CA THR A 66 -23.12 3.21 -13.97
C THR A 66 -24.21 4.11 -13.41
N GLN A 67 -23.99 4.67 -12.22
CA GLN A 67 -24.94 5.57 -11.57
C GLN A 67 -25.18 6.85 -12.40
N ASP A 68 -24.14 7.41 -13.02
CA ASP A 68 -24.28 8.61 -13.85
C ASP A 68 -25.06 8.30 -15.15
N LEU A 69 -24.81 7.15 -15.77
CA LEU A 69 -25.51 6.69 -16.98
C LEU A 69 -26.97 6.30 -16.72
N GLU A 70 -27.27 5.66 -15.58
CA GLU A 70 -28.65 5.35 -15.18
C GLU A 70 -29.46 6.63 -14.93
N GLY A 71 -28.81 7.69 -14.45
CA GLY A 71 -29.42 8.99 -14.23
C GLY A 71 -29.54 9.88 -15.48
N LEU A 72 -29.10 9.41 -16.66
CA LEU A 72 -29.05 10.21 -17.89
C LEU A 72 -30.43 10.79 -18.24
N HIS A 73 -30.49 12.10 -18.43
CA HIS A 73 -31.74 12.81 -18.69
C HIS A 73 -31.67 13.70 -19.93
N VAL A 74 -32.50 13.41 -20.93
CA VAL A 74 -32.42 14.02 -22.29
C VAL A 74 -33.67 14.84 -22.64
N LEU A 75 -34.74 14.75 -21.83
CA LEU A 75 -36.02 15.39 -22.14
C LEU A 75 -35.99 16.90 -21.85
N GLY A 76 -36.59 17.68 -22.76
CA GLY A 76 -36.80 19.12 -22.56
C GLY A 76 -35.57 20.01 -22.78
N ARG A 77 -34.51 19.50 -23.43
CA ARG A 77 -33.24 20.21 -23.69
C ARG A 77 -32.88 20.22 -25.18
N PRO A 78 -32.23 21.27 -25.70
CA PRO A 78 -31.63 21.26 -27.04
C PRO A 78 -30.59 20.14 -27.18
N GLN A 79 -30.50 19.54 -28.37
CA GLN A 79 -29.57 18.43 -28.63
C GLN A 79 -28.10 18.78 -28.37
N ALA A 80 -27.73 20.05 -28.55
CA ALA A 80 -26.39 20.55 -28.27
C ALA A 80 -26.00 20.51 -26.78
N GLU A 81 -26.97 20.41 -25.86
CA GLU A 81 -26.74 20.33 -24.42
C GLU A 81 -26.78 18.90 -23.87
N HIS A 82 -27.02 17.90 -24.73
CA HIS A 82 -27.18 16.51 -24.26
C HIS A 82 -25.84 15.85 -23.93
N LEU A 83 -24.84 16.05 -24.77
CA LEU A 83 -23.51 15.47 -24.65
C LEU A 83 -22.48 16.43 -25.24
N GLN A 84 -21.51 16.81 -24.42
CA GLN A 84 -20.36 17.60 -24.82
C GLN A 84 -19.10 16.79 -24.60
N VAL A 85 -18.29 16.65 -25.64
CA VAL A 85 -16.97 16.03 -25.57
C VAL A 85 -15.94 17.10 -25.87
N SER A 86 -14.93 17.21 -25.01
CA SER A 86 -13.81 18.12 -25.21
C SER A 86 -12.51 17.36 -25.06
N ASP A 87 -11.67 17.49 -26.09
CA ASP A 87 -10.28 17.06 -26.03
C ASP A 87 -9.55 17.95 -25.02
N ARG A 88 -8.85 17.31 -24.09
CA ARG A 88 -8.12 18.01 -23.04
C ARG A 88 -6.85 17.26 -22.73
N VAL A 89 -5.77 18.02 -22.57
CA VAL A 89 -4.47 17.50 -22.12
C VAL A 89 -4.16 18.08 -20.75
N VAL A 90 -3.92 17.20 -19.77
CA VAL A 90 -3.58 17.60 -18.40
C VAL A 90 -2.24 16.95 -18.04
N TYR A 91 -1.24 17.78 -17.68
CA TYR A 91 0.14 17.33 -17.41
C TYR A 91 0.81 16.55 -18.55
N GLY A 92 0.44 16.84 -19.80
CA GLY A 92 0.97 16.15 -20.99
C GLY A 92 0.39 14.75 -21.20
N LEU A 93 -0.63 14.38 -20.42
CA LEU A 93 -1.41 13.16 -20.58
C LEU A 93 -2.77 13.49 -21.20
N ASP A 94 -3.27 12.55 -21.98
CA ASP A 94 -4.62 12.57 -22.52
C ASP A 94 -5.64 12.56 -21.37
N ALA A 95 -6.57 13.49 -21.40
CA ALA A 95 -7.51 13.80 -20.33
C ALA A 95 -8.86 14.26 -20.88
N ASP A 96 -9.30 13.64 -21.98
CA ASP A 96 -10.61 13.83 -22.58
C ASP A 96 -11.73 13.97 -21.55
N ARG A 97 -12.58 14.97 -21.76
CA ARG A 97 -13.69 15.29 -20.87
C ARG A 97 -15.01 15.07 -21.60
N ILE A 98 -15.89 14.30 -20.97
CA ILE A 98 -17.24 14.01 -21.44
C ILE A 98 -18.22 14.57 -20.40
N ASP A 99 -19.01 15.56 -20.80
CA ASP A 99 -20.07 16.17 -20.00
C ASP A 99 -21.43 15.77 -20.56
N PHE A 100 -22.36 15.38 -19.69
CA PHE A 100 -23.74 15.07 -20.05
C PHE A 100 -24.70 15.43 -18.92
N VAL A 101 -25.98 15.55 -19.24
CA VAL A 101 -27.01 15.89 -18.25
C VAL A 101 -27.50 14.63 -17.55
N THR A 102 -27.31 14.57 -16.23
CA THR A 102 -27.76 13.45 -15.38
C THR A 102 -28.52 13.98 -14.15
N THR A 103 -29.34 13.13 -13.55
CA THR A 103 -30.01 13.39 -12.27
C THR A 103 -29.06 13.22 -11.07
N THR A 104 -27.90 12.61 -11.28
CA THR A 104 -26.85 12.48 -10.27
C THR A 104 -26.11 13.80 -10.07
N SER A 105 -25.79 14.15 -8.81
CA SER A 105 -25.06 15.37 -8.50
C SER A 105 -23.59 15.26 -8.92
N SER A 106 -23.11 16.22 -9.70
CA SER A 106 -21.68 16.33 -10.03
C SER A 106 -20.85 16.56 -8.78
N ARG A 107 -19.69 15.90 -8.72
CA ARG A 107 -18.68 16.07 -7.66
C ARG A 107 -17.58 17.05 -8.04
N GLU A 108 -17.57 17.54 -9.28
CA GLU A 108 -16.67 18.60 -9.71
C GLU A 108 -17.24 19.96 -9.26
N PRO A 109 -16.47 20.82 -8.58
CA PRO A 109 -16.90 22.18 -8.29
C PRO A 109 -17.11 22.93 -9.60
N ILE A 110 -18.36 23.29 -9.89
CA ILE A 110 -18.66 24.13 -11.05
C ILE A 110 -18.15 25.54 -10.72
N LEU A 111 -16.98 25.89 -11.24
CA LEU A 111 -16.59 27.29 -11.39
C LEU A 111 -17.55 27.90 -12.42
N ILE A 112 -18.58 28.59 -11.92
CA ILE A 112 -19.45 29.41 -12.78
C ILE A 112 -18.58 30.58 -13.27
N ASP A 113 -17.84 30.37 -14.36
CA ASP A 113 -17.25 31.47 -15.11
C ASP A 113 -18.38 32.14 -15.88
N GLY A 114 -18.81 33.29 -15.36
CA GLY A 114 -19.89 34.08 -15.93
C GLY A 114 -19.50 34.62 -17.29
N ARG A 115 -20.00 33.99 -18.35
CA ARG A 115 -20.13 34.57 -19.69
C ARG A 115 -21.48 34.23 -20.29
#